data_AF-A0A1I0JJG9-F1
#
_entry.id   AF-A0A1I0JJG9-F1
#
_cell.length_a   1.000
_cell.length_b   1.000
_cell.length_c   1.000
_cell.angle_alpha   90.00
_cell.angle_beta   90.00
_cell.angle_gamma   90.00
#
_symmetry.space_group_name_H-M   'P 1'
#
loop_
_entity.id
_entity.type
_entity.pdbx_description
1 polymer ?
#
loop_
_entity_poly.entity_id
_entity_poly.type
_entity_poly.pdbx_seq_one_letter_code
_entity_poly.pdbx_strand_id
1 'polypeptide(L)'
;MGKDPRVKIWLICAALIAVLAIVGVAGKYISVFSFQVLNDQEKWGQFGDYFGGVLNPILSFFAFVALLVTFRFQLIANEDSERRHDEQVREQRLFQLVGLMNENALGIRLSNERSQTDEYFQGHQALHHAAMALRSTLGRRLMISSQNTNISMDLFESGKEAFTKWRRSNWAAVGAYIDTVFLILKFVLANQSSTSFRAFSLSLLSAQLSESERLMIWYSALFTAEYSRYLIALQMGGFINDEEQSLDDQLKSWRADLIACSVIWSNMERPNQSTLTAPQEGIRS
;
A
#
# COMPACT_ATOMS: atom_id res chain seq x y z
N MET A 1 -28.84 4.14 -9.71
CA MET A 1 -29.19 3.82 -11.11
C MET A 1 -28.42 4.75 -12.03
N GLY A 2 -27.30 4.27 -12.59
CA GLY A 2 -26.30 5.08 -13.29
C GLY A 2 -26.83 5.72 -14.58
N LYS A 3 -26.53 7.01 -14.75
CA LYS A 3 -26.78 7.79 -15.97
C LYS A 3 -25.70 7.48 -17.04
N ASP A 4 -25.57 6.24 -17.49
CA ASP A 4 -24.70 5.96 -18.64
C ASP A 4 -25.54 6.06 -19.93
N PRO A 5 -25.32 7.10 -20.78
CA PRO A 5 -26.13 7.33 -21.98
C PRO A 5 -26.08 6.15 -22.96
N ARG A 6 -25.03 5.32 -22.92
CA ARG A 6 -24.87 4.15 -23.79
C ARG A 6 -25.89 3.05 -23.50
N VAL A 7 -26.21 2.84 -22.22
CA VAL A 7 -27.18 1.83 -21.79
C VAL A 7 -28.60 2.22 -22.21
N LYS A 8 -28.95 3.51 -22.10
CA LYS A 8 -30.26 4.01 -22.56
C LYS A 8 -30.44 3.83 -24.06
N ILE A 9 -29.42 4.15 -24.85
CA ILE A 9 -29.46 3.98 -26.31
C ILE A 9 -29.65 2.50 -26.67
N TRP A 10 -28.94 1.60 -25.99
CA TRP A 10 -29.06 0.16 -26.23
C TRP A 10 -30.47 -0.38 -25.91
N LEU A 11 -31.07 0.07 -24.80
CA LEU A 11 -32.44 -0.30 -24.42
C LEU A 11 -33.47 0.23 -25.42
N ILE A 12 -33.32 1.46 -25.91
CA ILE A 12 -34.20 2.06 -26.91
C ILE A 12 -34.09 1.30 -28.24
N CYS A 13 -32.87 0.96 -28.68
CA CYS A 13 -32.64 0.16 -29.88
C CYS A 13 -33.27 -1.24 -29.76
N ALA A 14 -33.10 -1.92 -28.62
CA ALA A 14 -33.69 -3.23 -28.38
C ALA A 14 -35.24 -3.19 -28.42
N ALA A 15 -35.84 -2.16 -27.82
CA ALA A 15 -37.28 -1.96 -27.85
C ALA A 15 -37.80 -1.69 -29.27
N LEU A 16 -37.09 -0.86 -30.05
CA LEU A 16 -37.43 -0.57 -31.44
C LEU A 16 -37.37 -1.82 -32.33
N ILE A 17 -36.34 -2.65 -32.15
CA ILE A 17 -36.19 -3.92 -32.88
C ILE A 17 -37.34 -4.88 -32.55
N ALA A 18 -37.71 -4.99 -31.27
CA ALA A 18 -38.83 -5.82 -30.85
C ALA A 18 -40.16 -5.36 -31.46
N VAL A 19 -40.43 -4.04 -31.45
CA VAL A 19 -41.64 -3.47 -32.07
C VAL A 19 -41.63 -3.69 -33.58
N LEU A 20 -40.50 -3.50 -34.27
CA LEU A 20 -40.38 -3.74 -35.71
C LEU A 20 -40.60 -5.21 -36.07
N ALA A 21 -40.11 -6.14 -35.26
CA ALA A 21 -40.36 -7.57 -35.45
C ALA A 21 -41.85 -7.92 -35.30
N ILE A 22 -42.52 -7.36 -34.29
CA ILE A 22 -43.97 -7.54 -34.07
C ILE A 22 -44.77 -6.98 -35.26
N VAL A 23 -44.47 -5.75 -35.67
CA VAL A 23 -45.14 -5.08 -36.79
C VAL A 23 -44.87 -5.80 -38.11
N GLY A 24 -43.65 -6.25 -38.35
CA GLY A 24 -43.27 -6.96 -39.58
C GLY A 24 -44.00 -8.29 -39.73
N VAL A 25 -44.19 -9.02 -38.64
CA VAL A 25 -44.92 -10.29 -38.68
C VAL A 25 -46.43 -10.06 -38.79
N ALA A 26 -46.98 -9.10 -38.05
CA ALA A 26 -48.38 -8.70 -38.19
C ALA A 26 -48.69 -8.27 -39.64
N GLY A 27 -47.80 -7.49 -40.27
CA GLY A 27 -47.93 -7.06 -41.65
C GLY A 27 -47.91 -8.22 -42.66
N LYS A 28 -46.95 -9.15 -42.52
CA LYS A 28 -46.86 -10.33 -43.39
C LYS A 28 -48.07 -11.26 -43.24
N TYR A 29 -48.63 -11.35 -42.04
CA TYR A 29 -49.84 -12.14 -41.78
C TYR A 29 -51.06 -11.57 -42.50
N ILE A 30 -51.30 -10.26 -42.37
CA ILE A 30 -52.40 -9.55 -43.04
C ILE A 30 -52.27 -9.68 -44.57
N SER A 31 -51.04 -9.64 -45.12
CA SER A 31 -50.82 -9.76 -46.57
C SER A 31 -51.07 -11.16 -47.12
N VAL A 32 -50.80 -12.21 -46.33
CA VAL A 32 -50.94 -13.61 -46.79
C VAL A 32 -52.38 -14.11 -46.64
N PHE A 33 -53.11 -13.69 -45.60
CA PHE A 33 -54.42 -14.26 -45.30
C PHE A 33 -55.63 -13.43 -45.79
N SER A 34 -55.44 -12.21 -46.31
CA SER A 34 -56.53 -11.32 -46.74
C SER A 34 -57.55 -11.00 -45.62
N PHE A 35 -58.37 -9.95 -45.79
CA PHE A 35 -59.33 -9.48 -44.78
C PHE A 35 -60.42 -10.52 -44.39
N GLN A 36 -60.52 -11.67 -45.06
CA GLN A 36 -61.55 -12.70 -44.82
C GLN A 36 -61.25 -13.62 -43.61
N VAL A 37 -60.05 -13.59 -43.03
CA VAL A 37 -59.70 -14.34 -41.81
C VAL A 37 -60.15 -13.63 -40.52
N LEU A 38 -60.67 -12.40 -40.61
CA LEU A 38 -61.18 -11.66 -39.45
C LEU A 38 -62.39 -12.33 -38.76
N ASN A 39 -63.09 -13.25 -39.43
CA ASN A 39 -64.29 -13.91 -38.88
C ASN A 39 -64.06 -15.32 -38.32
N ASP A 40 -62.85 -15.89 -38.45
CA ASP A 40 -62.59 -17.29 -38.09
C ASP A 40 -61.61 -17.36 -36.90
N GLN A 41 -62.17 -17.39 -35.69
CA GLN A 41 -61.44 -17.26 -34.43
C GLN A 41 -60.46 -18.43 -34.18
N GLU A 42 -60.71 -19.61 -34.77
CA GLU A 42 -59.86 -20.80 -34.63
C GLU A 42 -58.51 -20.63 -35.37
N LYS A 43 -58.51 -20.00 -36.55
CA LYS A 43 -57.29 -19.71 -37.32
C LYS A 43 -56.42 -18.65 -36.65
N TRP A 44 -57.03 -17.72 -35.92
CA TRP A 44 -56.31 -16.76 -35.08
C TRP A 44 -55.63 -17.44 -33.89
N GLY A 45 -56.28 -18.43 -33.28
CA GLY A 45 -55.68 -19.26 -32.22
C GLY A 45 -54.44 -20.01 -32.71
N GLN A 46 -54.55 -20.75 -33.81
CA GLN A 46 -53.43 -21.52 -34.37
C GLN A 46 -52.25 -20.65 -34.82
N PHE A 47 -52.53 -19.45 -35.35
CA PHE A 47 -51.47 -18.50 -35.67
C PHE A 47 -50.78 -17.96 -34.41
N GLY A 48 -51.56 -17.59 -33.39
CA GLY A 48 -51.03 -17.18 -32.09
C GLY A 48 -50.14 -18.25 -31.46
N ASP A 49 -50.52 -19.53 -31.60
CA ASP A 49 -49.75 -20.67 -31.10
C ASP A 49 -48.43 -20.87 -31.86
N TYR A 50 -48.42 -20.79 -33.19
CA TYR A 50 -47.18 -20.86 -33.98
C TYR A 50 -46.27 -19.66 -33.72
N PHE A 51 -46.87 -18.46 -33.70
CA PHE A 51 -46.14 -17.22 -33.48
C PHE A 51 -45.55 -17.16 -32.06
N GLY A 52 -46.35 -17.45 -31.04
CA GLY A 52 -45.90 -17.58 -29.66
C GLY A 52 -44.90 -18.72 -29.47
N GLY A 53 -45.11 -19.86 -30.12
CA GLY A 53 -44.23 -21.03 -30.05
C GLY A 53 -42.83 -20.80 -30.62
N VAL A 54 -42.67 -19.95 -31.63
CA VAL A 54 -41.37 -19.59 -32.21
C VAL A 54 -40.78 -18.34 -31.57
N LEU A 55 -41.60 -17.31 -31.34
CA LEU A 55 -41.15 -16.03 -30.80
C LEU A 55 -40.71 -16.15 -29.34
N ASN A 56 -41.42 -16.93 -28.53
CA ASN A 56 -41.16 -17.01 -27.10
C ASN A 56 -39.80 -17.67 -26.79
N PRO A 57 -39.37 -18.78 -27.43
CA PRO A 57 -38.01 -19.30 -27.28
C PRO A 57 -36.92 -18.34 -27.77
N ILE A 58 -37.15 -17.63 -28.89
CA ILE A 58 -36.19 -16.64 -29.42
C ILE A 58 -36.03 -15.47 -28.44
N LEU A 59 -37.13 -14.90 -27.95
CA LEU A 59 -37.11 -13.83 -26.96
C LEU A 59 -36.49 -14.29 -25.64
N SER A 60 -36.80 -15.50 -25.19
CA SER A 60 -36.22 -16.10 -23.98
C SER A 60 -34.70 -16.29 -24.12
N PHE A 61 -34.22 -16.72 -25.29
CA PHE A 61 -32.80 -16.83 -25.58
C PHE A 61 -32.11 -15.46 -25.56
N PHE A 62 -32.67 -14.45 -26.21
CA PHE A 62 -32.12 -13.10 -26.17
C PHE A 62 -32.14 -12.49 -24.76
N ALA A 63 -33.20 -12.74 -23.98
CA ALA A 63 -33.28 -12.33 -22.58
C ALA A 63 -32.18 -13.01 -21.74
N PHE A 64 -31.94 -14.30 -21.96
CA PHE A 64 -30.86 -15.03 -21.31
C PHE A 64 -29.47 -14.48 -21.70
N VAL A 65 -29.22 -14.21 -22.98
CA VAL A 65 -27.96 -13.60 -23.45
C VAL A 65 -27.77 -12.21 -22.85
N ALA A 66 -28.82 -11.38 -22.83
CA ALA A 66 -28.78 -10.05 -22.22
C ALA A 66 -28.46 -10.12 -20.70
N LEU A 67 -29.01 -11.12 -20.01
CA LEU A 67 -28.70 -11.39 -18.61
C LEU A 67 -27.23 -11.79 -18.43
N LEU A 68 -26.72 -12.71 -19.25
CA LEU A 68 -25.32 -13.14 -19.20
C LEU A 68 -24.35 -11.97 -19.45
N VAL A 69 -24.63 -11.12 -20.44
CA VAL A 69 -23.83 -9.92 -20.73
C VAL A 69 -23.87 -8.97 -19.53
N THR A 70 -25.06 -8.73 -18.97
CA THR A 70 -25.23 -7.88 -17.79
C THR A 70 -24.45 -8.42 -16.59
N PHE A 71 -24.52 -9.72 -16.34
CA PHE A 71 -23.79 -10.38 -15.25
C PHE A 71 -22.27 -10.25 -15.43
N ARG A 72 -21.76 -10.42 -16.65
CA ARG A 72 -20.34 -10.19 -16.95
C ARG A 72 -19.91 -8.76 -16.65
N PHE A 73 -20.71 -7.76 -17.04
CA PHE A 73 -20.42 -6.37 -16.70
C PHE A 73 -20.46 -6.11 -15.18
N GLN A 74 -21.40 -6.73 -14.47
CA GLN A 74 -21.47 -6.63 -13.01
C GLN A 74 -20.23 -7.19 -12.33
N LEU A 75 -19.71 -8.35 -12.79
CA LEU A 75 -18.48 -8.93 -12.25
C LEU A 75 -17.28 -8.01 -12.44
N ILE A 76 -17.07 -7.48 -13.64
CA ILE A 76 -15.97 -6.55 -13.94
C ILE A 76 -16.09 -5.28 -13.08
N ALA A 77 -17.29 -4.71 -13.01
CA ALA A 77 -17.53 -3.52 -12.19
C ALA A 77 -17.30 -3.78 -10.70
N ASN A 78 -17.58 -5.00 -10.22
CA ASN A 78 -17.33 -5.40 -8.85
C ASN A 78 -15.82 -5.55 -8.59
N GLU A 79 -15.08 -6.24 -9.46
CA GLU A 79 -13.63 -6.37 -9.36
C GLU A 79 -12.93 -4.98 -9.34
N ASP A 80 -13.38 -4.05 -10.20
CA ASP A 80 -12.87 -2.67 -10.21
C ASP A 80 -13.27 -1.89 -8.94
N SER A 81 -14.41 -2.21 -8.33
CA SER A 81 -14.85 -1.61 -7.07
C SER A 81 -14.03 -2.14 -5.90
N GLU A 82 -13.78 -3.44 -5.84
CA GLU A 82 -12.94 -4.09 -4.82
C GLU A 82 -11.51 -3.56 -4.87
N ARG A 83 -10.91 -3.46 -6.07
CA ARG A 83 -9.57 -2.88 -6.24
C ARG A 83 -9.47 -1.45 -5.70
N ARG A 84 -10.43 -0.58 -6.04
CA ARG A 84 -10.46 0.80 -5.54
C ARG A 84 -10.69 0.85 -4.04
N HIS A 85 -11.52 -0.04 -3.50
CA HIS A 85 -11.74 -0.14 -2.06
C HIS A 85 -10.47 -0.54 -1.32
N ASP A 86 -9.73 -1.53 -1.82
CA ASP A 86 -8.45 -1.96 -1.23
C ASP A 86 -7.39 -0.85 -1.25
N GLU A 87 -7.31 -0.08 -2.34
CA GLU A 87 -6.44 1.10 -2.43
C GLU A 87 -6.83 2.16 -1.39
N GLN A 88 -8.11 2.48 -1.25
CA GLN A 88 -8.61 3.43 -0.26
C GLN A 88 -8.34 2.97 1.18
N VAL A 89 -8.61 1.71 1.49
CA VAL A 89 -8.35 1.14 2.83
C VAL A 89 -6.86 1.16 3.14
N ARG A 90 -6.01 0.92 2.14
CA ARG A 90 -4.56 0.99 2.31
C ARG A 90 -4.08 2.42 2.62
N GLU A 91 -4.56 3.41 1.89
CA GLU A 91 -4.25 4.83 2.15
C GLU A 91 -4.76 5.27 3.53
N GLN A 92 -5.99 4.89 3.89
CA GLN A 92 -6.54 5.19 5.21
C GLN A 92 -5.68 4.58 6.33
N ARG A 93 -5.26 3.32 6.18
CA ARG A 93 -4.35 2.67 7.14
C ARG A 93 -3.00 3.38 7.22
N LEU A 94 -2.45 3.86 6.11
CA LEU A 94 -1.21 4.65 6.10
C LEU A 94 -1.37 5.91 6.97
N PHE A 95 -2.42 6.71 6.71
CA PHE A 95 -2.66 7.94 7.47
C PHE A 95 -2.95 7.67 8.95
N GLN A 96 -3.64 6.57 9.27
CA GLN A 96 -3.83 6.14 10.66
C GLN A 96 -2.50 5.81 11.35
N LEU A 97 -1.61 5.06 10.69
CA LEU A 97 -0.29 4.73 11.24
C LEU A 97 0.60 5.97 11.42
N VAL A 98 0.56 6.91 10.46
CA VAL A 98 1.26 8.20 10.59
C VAL A 98 0.66 9.02 11.74
N GLY A 99 -0.66 8.98 11.94
CA GLY A 99 -1.32 9.59 13.09
C GLY A 99 -0.83 9.01 14.41
N LEU A 100 -0.81 7.68 14.55
CA LEU A 100 -0.29 6.98 15.73
C LEU A 100 1.20 7.30 15.98
N MET A 101 2.01 7.42 14.94
CA MET A 101 3.40 7.85 15.04
C MET A 101 3.51 9.23 15.68
N ASN A 102 2.67 10.18 15.24
CA ASN A 102 2.66 11.54 15.78
C ASN A 102 2.15 11.58 17.24
N GLU A 103 1.12 10.80 17.57
CA GLU A 103 0.65 10.66 18.95
C GLU A 103 1.73 10.09 19.87
N ASN A 104 2.44 9.04 19.40
CA ASN A 104 3.58 8.48 20.10
C ASN A 104 4.65 9.54 20.30
N ALA A 105 4.98 10.34 19.27
CA ALA A 105 5.96 11.41 19.39
C ALA A 105 5.59 12.41 20.50
N LEU A 106 4.36 12.93 20.49
CA LEU A 106 3.85 13.91 21.45
C LEU A 106 3.82 13.40 22.90
N GLY A 107 3.64 12.09 23.09
CA GLY A 107 3.64 11.44 24.40
C GLY A 107 5.01 11.30 25.06
N ILE A 108 6.11 11.47 24.30
CA ILE A 108 7.47 11.26 24.80
C ILE A 108 7.86 12.36 25.80
N ARG A 109 8.46 11.94 26.91
CA ARG A 109 9.06 12.82 27.92
C ARG A 109 10.47 12.33 28.25
N LEU A 110 11.43 13.24 28.23
CA LEU A 110 12.81 12.98 28.62
C LEU A 110 13.26 13.99 29.68
N SER A 111 13.85 13.51 30.76
CA SER A 111 14.36 14.36 31.83
C SER A 111 15.50 15.25 31.34
N ASN A 112 15.43 16.54 31.61
CA ASN A 112 16.52 17.45 31.35
C ASN A 112 17.50 17.46 32.54
N GLU A 113 18.52 16.59 32.50
CA GLU A 113 19.54 16.48 33.58
C GLU A 113 20.34 17.77 33.83
N ARG A 114 20.27 18.75 32.91
CA ARG A 114 20.95 20.04 33.05
C ARG A 114 20.12 21.09 33.79
N SER A 115 18.81 20.87 33.94
CA SER A 115 17.94 21.81 34.65
C SER A 115 17.93 21.49 36.14
N GLN A 116 17.96 22.52 36.97
CA GLN A 116 17.82 22.37 38.43
C GLN A 116 16.34 22.20 38.84
N THR A 117 15.42 22.44 37.90
CA THR A 117 13.98 22.19 38.02
C THR A 117 13.64 20.85 37.33
N ASP A 118 12.55 20.19 37.74
CA ASP A 118 11.99 18.99 37.09
C ASP A 118 11.43 19.31 35.69
N GLU A 119 12.27 19.84 34.81
CA GLU A 119 11.94 20.14 33.43
C GLU A 119 12.17 18.90 32.56
N TYR A 120 11.17 18.65 31.72
CA TYR A 120 11.19 17.56 30.75
C TYR A 120 11.15 18.14 29.36
N PHE A 121 11.97 17.59 28.46
CA PHE A 121 11.73 17.74 27.04
C PHE A 121 10.48 16.91 26.70
N GLN A 122 9.58 17.48 25.90
CA GLN A 122 8.36 16.81 25.49
C GLN A 122 8.26 16.75 23.96
N GLY A 123 7.64 15.69 23.45
CA GLY A 123 7.27 15.64 22.04
C GLY A 123 8.48 15.53 21.12
N HIS A 124 8.40 16.23 19.99
CA HIS A 124 9.49 16.34 19.02
C HIS A 124 10.79 16.94 19.60
N GLN A 125 10.71 17.77 20.65
CA GLN A 125 11.93 18.26 21.31
C GLN A 125 12.66 17.12 22.03
N ALA A 126 11.91 16.24 22.72
CA ALA A 126 12.49 15.07 23.37
C ALA A 126 13.15 14.14 22.32
N LEU A 127 12.46 13.89 21.21
CA LEU A 127 13.01 13.13 20.08
C LEU A 127 14.29 13.76 19.53
N HIS A 128 14.30 15.09 19.32
CA HIS A 128 15.49 15.82 18.89
C HIS A 128 16.66 15.63 19.86
N HIS A 129 16.42 15.77 21.16
CA HIS A 129 17.46 15.56 22.18
C HIS A 129 18.01 14.14 22.18
N ALA A 130 17.13 13.14 22.09
CA ALA A 130 17.52 11.73 22.01
C ALA A 130 18.36 11.46 20.76
N ALA A 131 17.94 12.00 19.61
CA ALA A 131 18.65 11.89 18.34
C ALA A 131 20.04 12.55 18.38
N MET A 132 20.15 13.75 18.94
CA MET A 132 21.44 14.44 19.10
C MET A 132 22.38 13.71 20.06
N ALA A 133 21.85 13.14 21.15
CA ALA A 133 22.61 12.30 22.07
C ALA A 133 23.13 11.04 21.38
N LEU A 134 22.31 10.40 20.53
CA LEU A 134 22.74 9.25 19.74
C LEU A 134 23.83 9.63 18.75
N ARG A 135 23.59 10.66 17.93
CA ARG A 135 24.52 11.18 16.93
C ARG A 135 25.90 11.45 17.52
N SER A 136 25.95 12.25 18.59
CA SER A 136 27.20 12.62 19.25
C SER A 136 27.94 11.43 19.88
N THR A 137 27.19 10.47 20.45
CA THR A 137 27.76 9.25 21.02
C THR A 137 28.39 8.37 19.93
N LEU A 138 27.68 8.16 18.82
CA LEU A 138 28.17 7.37 17.69
C LEU A 138 29.37 8.02 17.02
N GLY A 139 29.28 9.31 16.64
CA GLY A 139 30.38 9.98 15.95
C GLY A 139 31.65 10.04 16.80
N ARG A 140 31.54 10.33 18.11
CA ARG A 140 32.70 10.29 19.01
C ARG A 140 33.33 8.90 19.07
N ARG A 141 32.52 7.85 19.20
CA ARG A 141 33.01 6.47 19.33
C ARG A 141 33.68 5.98 18.05
N LEU A 142 33.06 6.25 16.91
CA LEU A 142 33.58 5.83 15.61
C LEU A 142 34.83 6.61 15.22
N MET A 143 34.91 7.91 15.54
CA MET A 143 36.13 8.71 15.36
C MET A 143 37.32 8.19 16.19
N ILE A 144 37.08 7.77 17.43
CA ILE A 144 38.15 7.17 18.27
C ILE A 144 38.54 5.80 17.72
N SER A 145 37.56 4.97 17.34
CA SER A 145 37.81 3.63 16.83
C SER A 145 38.56 3.67 15.49
N SER A 146 38.24 4.60 14.59
CA SER A 146 38.89 4.71 13.29
C SER A 146 40.37 5.08 13.37
N GLN A 147 40.83 5.63 14.51
CA GLN A 147 42.26 5.88 14.75
C GLN A 147 43.01 4.60 15.14
N ASN A 148 42.30 3.59 15.66
CA ASN A 148 42.88 2.38 16.21
C ASN A 148 42.79 1.17 15.26
N THR A 149 41.85 1.19 14.30
CA THR A 149 41.65 0.10 13.35
C THR A 149 41.22 0.62 11.97
N ASN A 150 41.71 -0.03 10.92
CA ASN A 150 41.26 0.17 9.54
C ASN A 150 40.23 -0.88 9.11
N ILE A 151 39.83 -1.78 10.02
CA ILE A 151 38.89 -2.87 9.72
C ILE A 151 37.47 -2.35 9.92
N SER A 152 36.68 -2.30 8.83
CA SER A 152 35.31 -1.81 8.84
C SER A 152 34.40 -2.56 9.82
N MET A 153 34.64 -3.86 10.03
CA MET A 153 33.86 -4.68 10.97
C MET A 153 34.11 -4.27 12.43
N ASP A 154 35.37 -4.01 12.82
CA ASP A 154 35.70 -3.56 14.18
C ASP A 154 35.09 -2.18 14.45
N LEU A 155 35.10 -1.32 13.43
CA LEU A 155 34.45 -0.01 13.46
C LEU A 155 32.93 -0.17 13.64
N PHE A 156 32.29 -1.06 12.88
CA PHE A 156 30.87 -1.37 13.00
C PHE A 156 30.51 -1.90 14.40
N GLU A 157 31.30 -2.83 14.94
CA GLU A 157 31.11 -3.38 16.29
C GLU A 157 31.20 -2.29 17.37
N SER A 158 32.15 -1.37 17.24
CA SER A 158 32.27 -0.21 18.15
C SER A 158 31.05 0.71 18.07
N GLY A 159 30.52 0.95 16.87
CA GLY A 159 29.27 1.68 16.65
C GLY A 159 28.05 0.95 17.25
N LYS A 160 27.98 -0.36 17.08
CA LYS A 160 26.92 -1.22 17.62
C LYS A 160 26.91 -1.23 19.14
N GLU A 161 28.08 -1.29 19.78
CA GLU A 161 28.20 -1.19 21.24
C GLU A 161 27.69 0.18 21.74
N ALA A 162 28.11 1.25 21.08
CA ALA A 162 27.69 2.61 21.39
C ALA A 162 26.16 2.79 21.24
N PHE A 163 25.58 2.29 20.14
CA PHE A 163 24.14 2.27 19.92
C PHE A 163 23.43 1.45 21.00
N THR A 164 23.94 0.27 21.35
CA THR A 164 23.36 -0.60 22.38
C THR A 164 23.33 0.10 23.74
N LYS A 165 24.39 0.83 24.10
CA LYS A 165 24.44 1.61 25.33
C LYS A 165 23.40 2.74 25.33
N TRP A 166 23.32 3.51 24.24
CA TRP A 166 22.30 4.57 24.10
C TRP A 166 20.88 4.00 24.17
N ARG A 167 20.64 2.87 23.50
CA ARG A 167 19.36 2.16 23.45
C ARG A 167 18.91 1.79 24.87
N ARG A 168 19.78 1.21 25.69
CA ARG A 168 19.43 0.84 27.08
C ARG A 168 18.88 2.01 27.91
N SER A 169 19.38 3.22 27.68
CA SER A 169 18.97 4.41 28.43
C SER A 169 17.76 5.15 27.84
N ASN A 170 17.61 5.16 26.51
CA ASN A 170 16.62 6.02 25.84
C ASN A 170 15.41 5.24 25.28
N TRP A 171 15.54 3.93 25.06
CA TRP A 171 14.53 3.16 24.32
C TRP A 171 13.17 3.09 25.02
N ALA A 172 13.13 3.14 26.35
CA ALA A 172 11.88 3.20 27.10
C ALA A 172 11.03 4.42 26.73
N ALA A 173 11.67 5.52 26.34
CA ALA A 173 10.99 6.74 25.91
C ALA A 173 10.73 6.79 24.41
N VAL A 174 11.73 6.46 23.57
CA VAL A 174 11.65 6.67 22.11
C VAL A 174 11.34 5.42 21.30
N GLY A 175 11.39 4.23 21.91
CA GLY A 175 11.30 2.95 21.23
C GLY A 175 9.98 2.77 20.49
N ALA A 176 8.85 3.04 21.15
CA ALA A 176 7.52 2.90 20.52
C ALA A 176 7.37 3.78 19.27
N TYR A 177 7.93 4.99 19.28
CA TYR A 177 7.96 5.87 18.12
C TYR A 177 8.80 5.28 16.98
N ILE A 178 10.04 4.85 17.28
CA ILE A 178 10.93 4.23 16.29
C ILE A 178 10.29 2.97 15.68
N ASP A 179 9.72 2.11 16.52
CA ASP A 179 9.04 0.88 16.10
C ASP A 179 7.85 1.18 15.19
N THR A 180 7.11 2.26 15.46
CA THR A 180 5.99 2.71 14.62
C THR A 180 6.47 3.18 13.25
N VAL A 181 7.59 3.91 13.17
CA VAL A 181 8.20 4.30 11.89
C VAL A 181 8.57 3.06 11.08
N PHE A 182 9.20 2.05 11.71
CA PHE A 182 9.54 0.80 11.02
C PHE A 182 8.32 -0.06 10.66
N LEU A 183 7.23 0.02 11.44
CA LEU A 183 5.96 -0.59 11.09
C LEU A 183 5.35 0.06 9.83
N ILE A 184 5.40 1.39 9.72
CA ILE A 184 4.99 2.12 8.50
C ILE A 184 5.85 1.67 7.31
N LEU A 185 7.18 1.60 7.48
CA LEU A 185 8.08 1.14 6.42
C LEU A 185 7.76 -0.30 6.00
N LYS A 186 7.49 -1.20 6.96
CA LYS A 186 7.06 -2.58 6.69
C LYS A 186 5.76 -2.62 5.88
N PHE A 187 4.79 -1.80 6.25
CA PHE A 187 3.50 -1.70 5.56
C PHE A 187 3.66 -1.17 4.13
N VAL A 188 4.40 -0.08 3.96
CA VAL A 188 4.65 0.56 2.65
C VAL A 188 5.43 -0.35 1.72
N LEU A 189 6.47 -1.01 2.23
CA LEU A 189 7.39 -1.83 1.43
C LEU A 189 6.92 -3.28 1.26
N ALA A 190 5.71 -3.62 1.69
CA ALA A 190 5.12 -4.92 1.41
C ALA A 190 5.10 -5.23 -0.10
N ASN A 191 5.29 -6.50 -0.46
CA ASN A 191 5.48 -6.93 -1.87
C ASN A 191 4.30 -6.57 -2.80
N GLN A 192 3.09 -6.35 -2.26
CA GLN A 192 1.89 -6.02 -3.02
C GLN A 192 1.70 -4.51 -3.30
N SER A 193 2.58 -3.66 -2.75
CA SER A 193 2.48 -2.21 -2.91
C SER A 193 3.00 -1.76 -4.28
N SER A 194 2.24 -0.88 -4.96
CA SER A 194 2.66 -0.27 -6.22
C SER A 194 3.87 0.65 -6.02
N THR A 195 4.68 0.82 -7.06
CA THR A 195 5.85 1.71 -7.02
C THR A 195 5.46 3.16 -6.73
N SER A 196 4.33 3.63 -7.28
CA SER A 196 3.80 4.97 -7.00
C SER A 196 3.41 5.14 -5.53
N PHE A 197 2.71 4.16 -4.95
CA PHE A 197 2.33 4.17 -3.54
C PHE A 197 3.55 4.18 -2.63
N ARG A 198 4.58 3.37 -2.94
CA ARG A 198 5.84 3.35 -2.20
C ARG A 198 6.54 4.70 -2.22
N ALA A 199 6.72 5.29 -3.39
CA ALA A 199 7.38 6.59 -3.55
C ALA A 199 6.63 7.68 -2.78
N PHE A 200 5.30 7.79 -2.98
CA PHE A 200 4.46 8.74 -2.25
C PHE A 200 4.56 8.57 -0.74
N SER A 201 4.43 7.34 -0.24
CA SER A 201 4.42 7.06 1.19
C SER A 201 5.77 7.33 1.85
N LEU A 202 6.88 7.04 1.17
CA LEU A 202 8.22 7.35 1.66
C LEU A 202 8.45 8.86 1.74
N SER A 203 8.02 9.63 0.72
CA SER A 203 8.07 11.09 0.74
C SER A 203 7.16 11.69 1.81
N LEU A 204 5.97 11.13 2.02
CA LEU A 204 5.07 11.55 3.09
C LEU A 204 5.73 11.33 4.45
N LEU A 205 6.27 10.14 4.68
CA LEU A 205 6.90 9.79 5.95
C LEU A 205 8.13 10.68 6.23
N SER A 206 9.00 10.91 5.24
CA SER A 206 10.16 11.78 5.43
C SER A 206 9.79 13.23 5.67
N ALA A 207 8.70 13.73 5.08
CA ALA A 207 8.19 15.08 5.33
C ALA A 207 7.59 15.28 6.73
N GLN A 208 7.13 14.20 7.39
CA GLN A 208 6.61 14.27 8.76
C GLN A 208 7.69 14.21 9.84
N LEU A 209 8.94 13.91 9.45
CA LEU A 209 10.05 13.71 10.38
C LEU A 209 11.03 14.87 10.28
N SER A 210 11.44 15.40 11.43
CA SER A 210 12.56 16.35 11.50
C SER A 210 13.87 15.71 11.03
N GLU A 211 14.86 16.51 10.63
CA GLU A 211 16.18 16.00 10.23
C GLU A 211 16.83 15.14 11.32
N SER A 212 16.71 15.56 12.58
CA SER A 212 17.20 14.79 13.72
C SER A 212 16.51 13.43 13.87
N GLU A 213 15.19 13.39 13.66
CA GLU A 213 14.42 12.15 13.74
C GLU A 213 14.78 11.21 12.59
N ARG A 214 14.85 11.73 11.35
CA ARG A 214 15.27 10.94 10.18
C ARG A 214 16.65 10.31 10.39
N LEU A 215 17.59 11.07 10.95
CA LEU A 215 18.93 10.58 11.27
C LEU A 215 18.92 9.52 12.40
N MET A 216 18.09 9.68 13.42
CA MET A 216 17.92 8.68 14.48
C MET A 216 17.32 7.38 13.94
N ILE A 217 16.34 7.46 13.04
CA ILE A 217 15.77 6.29 12.34
C ILE A 217 16.83 5.62 11.48
N TRP A 218 17.64 6.40 10.76
CA TRP A 218 18.77 5.88 9.99
C TRP A 218 19.76 5.10 10.85
N TYR A 219 20.21 5.66 11.97
CA TYR A 219 21.13 4.96 12.89
C TYR A 219 20.48 3.72 13.53
N SER A 220 19.18 3.80 13.83
CA SER A 220 18.43 2.64 14.35
C SER A 220 18.36 1.52 13.31
N ALA A 221 18.21 1.85 12.02
CA ALA A 221 18.26 0.88 10.93
C ALA A 221 19.64 0.23 10.78
N LEU A 222 20.70 1.02 10.94
CA LEU A 222 22.08 0.56 10.77
C LEU A 222 22.50 -0.46 11.84
N PHE A 223 22.08 -0.25 13.08
CA PHE A 223 22.52 -1.05 14.24
C PHE A 223 21.45 -1.98 14.83
N THR A 224 20.31 -2.13 14.14
CA THR A 224 19.29 -3.13 14.49
C THR A 224 19.10 -4.06 13.32
N ALA A 225 19.37 -5.35 13.52
CA ALA A 225 19.32 -6.31 12.43
C ALA A 225 17.96 -6.23 11.73
N GLU A 226 16.85 -6.26 12.46
CA GLU A 226 15.49 -6.27 11.88
C GLU A 226 15.28 -5.13 10.87
N TYR A 227 15.86 -3.98 11.17
CA TYR A 227 15.65 -2.74 10.45
C TYR A 227 16.66 -2.51 9.32
N SER A 228 17.78 -3.24 9.29
CA SER A 228 18.82 -3.11 8.25
C SER A 228 18.27 -3.28 6.82
N ARG A 229 17.23 -4.12 6.64
CA ARG A 229 16.56 -4.32 5.34
C ARG A 229 15.93 -3.05 4.77
N TYR A 230 15.72 -2.03 5.59
CA TYR A 230 15.11 -0.77 5.19
C TYR A 230 16.13 0.31 4.81
N LEU A 231 17.44 0.07 4.97
CA LEU A 231 18.49 1.06 4.68
C LEU A 231 18.37 1.62 3.26
N ILE A 232 18.16 0.77 2.26
CA ILE A 232 17.99 1.21 0.86
C ILE A 232 16.76 2.11 0.70
N ALA A 233 15.63 1.73 1.32
CA ALA A 233 14.39 2.51 1.23
C ALA A 233 14.51 3.86 1.95
N LEU A 234 15.19 3.90 3.10
CA LEU A 234 15.48 5.14 3.82
C LEU A 234 16.37 6.08 3.00
N GLN A 235 17.38 5.54 2.33
CA GLN A 235 18.24 6.32 1.44
C GLN A 235 17.46 6.87 0.24
N MET A 236 16.65 6.05 -0.41
CA MET A 236 15.79 6.49 -1.53
C MET A 236 14.70 7.48 -1.09
N GLY A 237 14.21 7.37 0.14
CA GLY A 237 13.19 8.24 0.73
C GLY A 237 13.74 9.58 1.25
N GLY A 238 15.04 9.85 1.11
CA GLY A 238 15.67 11.09 1.55
C GLY A 238 15.75 11.24 3.07
N PHE A 239 15.94 10.14 3.80
CA PHE A 239 16.12 10.19 5.27
C PHE A 239 17.50 10.68 5.69
N ILE A 240 18.47 10.58 4.79
CA ILE A 240 19.77 11.22 4.94
C ILE A 240 19.86 12.28 3.87
N ASN A 241 20.28 13.48 4.27
CA ASN A 241 20.61 14.54 3.34
C ASN A 241 22.08 14.92 3.53
N ASP A 242 22.81 14.98 2.42
CA ASP A 242 24.24 15.27 2.37
C ASP A 242 24.53 16.71 1.94
N GLU A 243 23.50 17.53 1.74
CA GLU A 243 23.58 18.97 1.46
C GLU A 243 24.23 19.73 2.62
N GLU A 244 24.98 20.79 2.29
CA GLU A 244 25.79 21.57 3.24
C GLU A 244 24.96 22.26 4.35
N GLN A 245 23.67 22.49 4.11
CA GLN A 245 22.75 23.12 5.07
C GLN A 245 21.95 22.11 5.91
N SER A 246 22.06 20.81 5.60
CA SER A 246 21.39 19.74 6.35
C SER A 246 22.11 19.47 7.67
N LEU A 247 21.38 18.93 8.65
CA LEU A 247 21.98 18.27 9.79
C LEU A 247 23.03 17.24 9.34
N ASP A 248 24.27 17.47 9.75
CA ASP A 248 25.42 16.66 9.35
C ASP A 248 25.37 15.24 9.93
N ASP A 249 25.52 14.23 9.07
CA ASP A 249 25.71 12.85 9.49
C ASP A 249 27.18 12.61 9.88
N GLN A 250 27.46 12.47 11.19
CA GLN A 250 28.81 12.23 11.68
C GLN A 250 29.42 10.90 11.20
N LEU A 251 28.61 10.00 10.63
CA LEU A 251 29.05 8.70 10.12
C LEU A 251 29.28 8.71 8.61
N LYS A 252 29.07 9.86 7.94
CA LYS A 252 29.14 10.01 6.48
C LYS A 252 30.41 9.42 5.88
N SER A 253 31.57 9.64 6.52
CA SER A 253 32.87 9.14 6.06
C SER A 253 32.97 7.61 6.00
N TRP A 254 32.20 6.89 6.83
CA TRP A 254 32.24 5.42 6.93
C TRP A 254 30.92 4.78 6.50
N ARG A 255 29.97 5.57 5.98
CA ARG A 255 28.59 5.14 5.78
C ARG A 255 28.47 3.91 4.89
N ALA A 256 29.17 3.88 3.75
CA ALA A 256 29.12 2.77 2.81
C ALA A 256 29.59 1.44 3.45
N ASP A 257 30.70 1.50 4.18
CA ASP A 257 31.28 0.35 4.88
C ASP A 257 30.37 -0.14 6.00
N LEU A 258 29.82 0.79 6.80
CA LEU A 258 28.89 0.46 7.87
C LEU A 258 27.59 -0.17 7.35
N ILE A 259 27.08 0.27 6.19
CA ILE A 259 25.93 -0.36 5.53
C ILE A 259 26.28 -1.80 5.16
N ALA A 260 27.44 -2.02 4.54
CA ALA A 260 27.87 -3.37 4.14
C ALA A 260 28.00 -4.29 5.37
N CYS A 261 28.65 -3.83 6.44
CA CYS A 261 28.75 -4.56 7.70
C CYS A 261 27.38 -4.84 8.33
N SER A 262 26.47 -3.86 8.32
CA SER A 262 25.11 -4.02 8.85
C SER A 262 24.32 -5.13 8.12
N VAL A 263 24.41 -5.16 6.78
CA VAL A 263 23.75 -6.20 5.97
C VAL A 263 24.34 -7.58 6.24
N ILE A 264 25.68 -7.68 6.27
CA ILE A 264 26.39 -8.93 6.57
C ILE A 264 25.98 -9.46 7.95
N TRP A 265 26.06 -8.61 8.98
CA TRP A 265 25.67 -8.94 10.35
C TRP A 265 24.20 -9.37 10.43
N SER A 266 23.29 -8.62 9.81
CA SER A 266 21.86 -8.93 9.83
C SER A 266 21.54 -10.29 9.18
N ASN A 267 22.29 -10.68 8.14
CA ASN A 267 22.12 -11.99 7.51
C ASN A 267 22.62 -13.13 8.40
N MET A 268 23.71 -12.91 9.15
CA MET A 268 24.22 -13.88 10.13
C MET A 268 23.24 -14.07 11.31
N GLU A 269 22.59 -12.99 11.75
CA GLU A 269 21.64 -13.02 12.86
C GLU A 269 20.25 -13.59 12.46
N ARG A 270 19.98 -13.73 11.14
CA ARG A 270 18.74 -14.31 10.61
C ARG A 270 18.99 -15.50 9.65
N PRO A 271 19.43 -16.66 10.14
CA PRO A 271 19.67 -17.80 9.24
C PRO A 271 18.42 -18.36 8.54
N ASN A 272 17.18 -18.05 8.97
CA ASN A 272 15.94 -18.68 8.48
C ASN A 272 14.77 -17.70 8.23
N GLN A 273 14.85 -16.83 7.23
CA GLN A 273 13.64 -16.16 6.67
C GLN A 273 13.43 -16.39 5.17
N SER A 274 14.38 -17.02 4.47
CA SER A 274 14.26 -17.39 3.05
C SER A 274 13.38 -18.63 2.79
N THR A 275 12.98 -19.37 3.84
CA THR A 275 12.16 -20.59 3.73
C THR A 275 10.64 -20.35 3.76
N LEU A 276 10.18 -19.11 3.99
CA LEU A 276 8.74 -18.78 4.06
C LEU A 276 8.19 -18.09 2.80
N THR A 277 8.99 -17.96 1.74
CA THR A 277 8.58 -17.37 0.45
C THR A 277 8.87 -18.28 -0.75
N ALA A 278 8.88 -19.59 -0.58
CA ALA A 278 8.68 -20.50 -1.70
C ALA A 278 7.16 -20.68 -1.89
N PRO A 279 6.58 -20.32 -3.05
CA PRO A 279 5.26 -20.82 -3.38
C PRO A 279 5.38 -22.34 -3.45
N GLN A 280 4.55 -23.04 -2.69
CA GLN A 280 4.30 -24.46 -2.91
C GLN A 280 3.62 -24.59 -4.28
N GLU A 281 4.43 -24.62 -5.34
CA GLU A 281 4.02 -25.21 -6.60
C GLU A 281 4.03 -26.73 -6.44
N GLY A 282 2.86 -27.34 -6.69
CA GLY A 282 2.69 -28.78 -6.79
C GLY A 282 1.72 -29.34 -5.75
N ILE A 283 0.74 -30.17 -6.04
CA ILE A 283 0.52 -31.06 -7.18
C ILE A 283 -0.98 -31.36 -7.25
N ARG A 284 -1.49 -31.50 -8.47
CA ARG A 284 -2.80 -32.09 -8.80
C ARG A 284 -3.02 -33.43 -8.09
N SER A 285 -4.20 -33.61 -7.51
CA SER A 285 -4.95 -34.88 -7.58
C SER A 285 -6.44 -34.56 -7.49
#